data_AF-N1S0W5-F1
#
_entry.id   AF-N1S0W5-F1
#
_cell.length_a   1.000
_cell.length_b   1.000
_cell.length_c   1.000
_cell.angle_alpha   90.00
_cell.angle_beta   90.00
_cell.angle_gamma   90.00
#
_symmetry.space_group_name_H-M   'P 1'
#
loop_
_entity.id
_entity.type
_entity.pdbx_description
1 polymer ?
#
loop_
_entity_poly.entity_id
_entity_poly.type
_entity_poly.pdbx_seq_one_letter_code
_entity_poly.pdbx_strand_id
1 'polypeptide(L)'
;MDISLEDLAPDVPVVSIKVSESFNYGPTVLQPTLQEPLSRNPKTITQFPKTPTDPSTSNLLQLNLTGETQVFGELLKDVPNRGLFDQADIDLIGLPYTQSIVDAMPNPDGTVPKKPPNLHFEPGLWMRVPQVEDMPELAASFCRMGSIPHGTTINAQGFRHAITSKGAPDIDPTDITPLLIEQVEIPPINEPHKTATELEKKRFDNQDADKDATRRLPQDLSPFIANGTITQKIIDDPNTILRQANEGKDIIENSMFIVSTNAPPGAFGGGTSNIGFNIGSDEGKKTGASREKKSGNANAVDVTAQYWVSKIRAEVELDPSMRVGQKVSPASQGPRDAVPEFYIDKEVEIPSCKKTVTVAYTQIQYSQMVMLDFNGIKWPHVTVATLAPIIDRNKPTLSSAMEYVKNSSI
;
A
#
# COMPACT_ATOMS: atom_id res chain seq x y z
N MET A 1 11.10 -8.95 22.46
CA MET A 1 10.54 -10.24 22.02
C MET A 1 10.46 -10.16 20.51
N ASP A 2 11.13 -11.05 19.80
CA ASP A 2 11.03 -11.10 18.34
C ASP A 2 9.64 -11.59 17.94
N ILE A 3 8.92 -10.78 17.16
CA ILE A 3 7.63 -11.15 16.60
C ILE A 3 7.82 -12.14 15.45
N SER A 4 7.00 -13.18 15.44
CA SER A 4 6.99 -14.21 14.39
C SER A 4 6.09 -13.82 13.21
N LEU A 5 6.23 -14.50 12.07
CA LEU A 5 5.32 -14.26 10.94
C LEU A 5 3.92 -14.72 11.29
N GLU A 6 3.82 -15.74 12.13
CA GLU A 6 2.58 -16.26 12.69
C GLU A 6 1.85 -15.21 13.53
N ASP A 7 2.59 -14.36 14.26
CA ASP A 7 2.03 -13.25 15.04
C ASP A 7 1.55 -12.08 14.15
N LEU A 8 2.09 -11.94 12.92
CA LEU A 8 1.72 -10.90 11.96
C LEU A 8 0.74 -11.38 10.88
N ALA A 9 0.69 -12.69 10.64
CA ALA A 9 -0.22 -13.30 9.70
C ALA A 9 -1.64 -13.02 10.21
N PRO A 10 -2.53 -12.48 9.36
CA PRO A 10 -3.90 -12.31 9.79
C PRO A 10 -4.50 -13.68 10.12
N ASP A 11 -5.21 -13.77 11.24
CA ASP A 11 -5.99 -14.96 11.63
C ASP A 11 -7.03 -15.37 10.57
N VAL A 12 -7.24 -14.50 9.57
CA VAL A 12 -8.20 -14.63 8.47
C VAL A 12 -7.46 -14.55 7.14
N PRO A 13 -7.71 -15.48 6.21
CA PRO A 13 -7.04 -15.50 4.92
C PRO A 13 -7.50 -14.37 3.98
N VAL A 14 -8.50 -13.57 4.32
CA VAL A 14 -8.98 -12.47 3.46
C VAL A 14 -9.16 -11.20 4.27
N VAL A 15 -8.44 -10.16 3.86
CA VAL A 15 -8.63 -8.79 4.34
C VAL A 15 -9.00 -7.91 3.16
N SER A 16 -9.89 -6.96 3.37
CA SER A 16 -10.39 -6.11 2.29
C SER A 16 -10.69 -4.71 2.81
N ILE A 17 -10.59 -3.74 1.91
CA ILE A 17 -11.26 -2.45 2.03
C ILE A 17 -12.63 -2.58 1.39
N LYS A 18 -13.67 -2.50 2.22
CA LYS A 18 -15.03 -2.45 1.74
C LYS A 18 -15.45 -1.01 1.46
N VAL A 19 -15.60 -0.68 0.19
CA VAL A 19 -16.32 0.51 -0.27
C VAL A 19 -17.82 0.23 -0.07
N SER A 20 -18.49 0.87 0.89
CA SER A 20 -19.90 0.54 1.24
C SER A 20 -20.87 0.86 0.10
N GLU A 21 -22.04 0.21 0.03
CA GLU A 21 -23.06 0.47 -1.02
C GLU A 21 -23.79 1.81 -0.83
N SER A 22 -23.73 2.39 0.37
CA SER A 22 -24.28 3.71 0.72
C SER A 22 -23.21 4.79 0.82
N PHE A 23 -22.10 4.61 0.09
CA PHE A 23 -20.95 5.49 0.13
C PHE A 23 -21.30 6.90 -0.31
N ASN A 24 -21.25 7.81 0.65
CA ASN A 24 -20.90 9.20 0.38
C ASN A 24 -19.46 9.38 0.89
N TYR A 25 -18.53 8.78 0.14
CA TYR A 25 -17.11 9.12 -0.01
C TYR A 25 -16.13 8.89 1.19
N GLY A 26 -15.38 7.76 1.13
CA GLY A 26 -14.11 7.44 1.83
C GLY A 26 -14.05 5.94 2.22
N PRO A 27 -12.94 5.17 2.11
CA PRO A 27 -11.54 5.58 2.21
C PRO A 27 -10.87 5.93 0.89
N THR A 28 -10.25 7.10 0.89
CA THR A 28 -9.25 7.51 -0.11
C THR A 28 -8.03 6.64 0.05
N VAL A 29 -7.81 5.71 -0.86
CA VAL A 29 -6.46 5.26 -1.16
C VAL A 29 -5.95 6.24 -2.21
N LEU A 30 -5.16 7.24 -1.82
CA LEU A 30 -4.40 7.96 -2.83
C LEU A 30 -3.33 7.01 -3.33
N GLN A 31 -3.64 6.38 -4.45
CA GLN A 31 -2.60 6.11 -5.42
C GLN A 31 -2.48 7.39 -6.26
N PRO A 32 -1.32 8.06 -6.30
CA PRO A 32 -0.88 8.77 -7.49
C PRO A 32 -0.68 7.69 -8.58
N THR A 33 -1.73 6.96 -8.98
CA THR A 33 -1.65 5.57 -9.48
C THR A 33 -0.82 5.41 -10.71
N LEU A 34 -0.55 6.51 -11.39
CA LEU A 34 0.63 6.69 -12.18
C LEU A 34 0.85 8.20 -12.23
N GLN A 35 2.06 8.67 -11.95
CA GLN A 35 2.55 9.70 -12.84
C GLN A 35 2.80 8.97 -14.17
N GLU A 36 1.76 8.87 -15.00
CA GLU A 36 1.90 8.28 -16.34
C GLU A 36 2.78 9.27 -17.12
N PRO A 37 3.71 8.80 -17.96
CA PRO A 37 4.17 9.64 -19.04
C PRO A 37 2.94 10.06 -19.85
N LEU A 38 2.73 11.38 -19.98
CA LEU A 38 1.62 11.92 -20.76
C LEU A 38 1.66 11.29 -22.16
N SER A 39 0.74 10.36 -22.44
CA SER A 39 0.70 9.69 -23.73
C SER A 39 0.21 10.70 -24.76
N ARG A 40 1.15 11.20 -25.55
CA ARG A 40 0.87 12.02 -26.74
C ARG A 40 0.78 11.16 -28.01
N ASN A 41 0.83 9.84 -27.87
CA ASN A 41 0.71 8.95 -29.01
C ASN A 41 -0.72 9.06 -29.55
N PRO A 42 -0.93 9.37 -30.85
CA PRO A 42 -2.27 9.51 -31.42
C PRO A 42 -3.17 8.27 -31.26
N LYS A 43 -2.57 7.09 -31.02
CA LYS A 43 -3.31 5.84 -30.77
C LYS A 43 -3.98 5.79 -29.40
N THR A 44 -3.42 6.48 -28.41
CA THR A 44 -3.78 6.37 -26.99
C THR A 44 -3.57 7.72 -26.30
N ILE A 45 -4.08 8.79 -26.90
CA ILE A 45 -3.89 10.14 -26.35
C ILE A 45 -4.61 10.27 -25.01
N THR A 46 -3.91 10.77 -23.99
CA THR A 46 -4.54 11.07 -22.69
C THR A 46 -5.53 12.22 -22.88
N GLN A 47 -6.79 12.00 -22.49
CA GLN A 47 -7.85 13.00 -22.58
C GLN A 47 -8.04 13.74 -21.25
N PHE A 48 -8.31 15.03 -21.34
CA PHE A 48 -8.59 15.88 -20.20
C PHE A 48 -9.94 16.59 -20.39
N PRO A 49 -10.80 16.67 -19.36
CA PRO A 49 -12.05 17.43 -19.42
C PRO A 49 -11.86 18.92 -19.79
N LYS A 50 -10.78 19.54 -19.33
CA LYS A 50 -10.37 20.92 -19.61
C LYS A 50 -9.00 20.92 -20.28
N THR A 51 -8.81 21.80 -21.25
CA THR A 51 -7.49 22.01 -21.88
C THR A 51 -6.46 22.37 -20.82
N PRO A 52 -5.37 21.58 -20.67
CA PRO A 52 -4.39 21.88 -19.63
C PRO A 52 -3.65 23.19 -19.86
N THR A 53 -3.48 23.99 -18.81
CA THR A 53 -2.84 25.31 -18.82
C THR A 53 -1.47 25.34 -18.15
N ASP A 54 -1.06 24.26 -17.47
CA ASP A 54 0.24 24.18 -16.82
C ASP A 54 1.38 24.19 -17.84
N PRO A 55 2.52 24.86 -17.53
CA PRO A 55 3.61 25.09 -18.49
C PRO A 55 4.38 23.80 -18.79
N SER A 56 4.37 22.85 -17.86
CA SER A 56 5.01 21.55 -18.05
C SER A 56 4.12 20.66 -18.91
N THR A 57 4.73 19.94 -19.83
CA THR A 57 4.00 19.09 -20.78
C THR A 57 4.18 17.59 -20.53
N SER A 58 4.93 17.19 -19.51
CA SER A 58 5.33 15.79 -19.28
C SER A 58 5.15 15.32 -17.83
N ASN A 59 4.14 15.86 -17.14
CA ASN A 59 3.87 15.68 -15.71
C ASN A 59 2.38 15.34 -15.50
N LEU A 60 1.90 14.17 -15.89
CA LEU A 60 0.55 13.78 -15.47
C LEU A 60 0.59 13.38 -14.00
N LEU A 61 -0.30 13.92 -13.17
CA LEU A 61 -0.59 13.38 -11.83
C LEU A 61 -1.95 12.69 -11.87
N GLN A 62 -1.99 11.37 -11.74
CA GLN A 62 -3.27 10.67 -11.63
C GLN A 62 -3.54 10.32 -10.18
N LEU A 63 -4.62 10.85 -9.60
CA LEU A 63 -5.10 10.51 -8.26
C LEU A 63 -6.28 9.58 -8.38
N ASN A 64 -6.22 8.41 -7.76
CA ASN A 64 -7.37 7.51 -7.64
C ASN A 64 -7.83 7.43 -6.18
N LEU A 65 -9.07 6.97 -6.01
CA LEU A 65 -9.52 6.25 -4.82
C LEU A 65 -9.57 4.77 -5.23
N THR A 66 -9.15 3.87 -4.35
CA THR A 66 -9.13 2.45 -4.70
C THR A 66 -9.87 1.59 -3.68
N GLY A 67 -10.37 0.46 -4.16
CA GLY A 67 -10.72 -0.69 -3.33
C GLY A 67 -9.61 -1.71 -3.40
N GLU A 68 -9.30 -2.36 -2.27
CA GLU A 68 -8.23 -3.34 -2.21
C GLU A 68 -8.72 -4.60 -1.50
N THR A 69 -8.27 -5.76 -1.99
CA THR A 69 -8.44 -7.04 -1.30
C THR A 69 -7.10 -7.77 -1.30
N GLN A 70 -6.71 -8.27 -0.14
CA GLN A 70 -5.59 -9.20 0.00
C GLN A 70 -6.11 -10.55 0.49
N VAL A 71 -5.66 -11.61 -0.17
CA VAL A 71 -5.96 -12.99 0.19
C VAL A 71 -4.66 -13.68 0.54
N PHE A 72 -4.53 -14.13 1.78
CA PHE A 72 -3.41 -14.92 2.30
C PHE A 72 -3.72 -16.41 2.21
N GLY A 73 -2.74 -17.19 1.76
CA GLY A 73 -2.81 -18.63 1.69
C GLY A 73 -2.46 -19.31 3.00
N GLU A 74 -2.26 -20.63 2.94
CA GLU A 74 -1.74 -21.39 4.08
C GLU A 74 -0.26 -21.10 4.30
N LEU A 75 0.16 -21.10 5.57
CA LEU A 75 1.55 -20.92 5.95
C LEU A 75 2.40 -22.08 5.42
N LEU A 76 3.42 -21.76 4.64
CA LEU A 76 4.48 -22.66 4.22
C LEU A 76 5.51 -22.75 5.34
N LYS A 77 5.60 -23.93 5.97
CA LYS A 77 6.60 -24.20 7.00
C LYS A 77 7.81 -24.89 6.38
N ASP A 78 8.97 -24.71 7.02
CA ASP A 78 10.21 -25.42 6.71
C ASP A 78 10.59 -25.34 5.22
N VAL A 79 10.54 -24.13 4.64
CA VAL A 79 10.91 -23.90 3.24
C VAL A 79 12.44 -23.89 3.14
N PRO A 80 13.08 -24.93 2.59
CA PRO A 80 14.53 -25.08 2.72
C PRO A 80 15.26 -24.13 1.77
N ASN A 81 16.27 -23.45 2.29
CA ASN A 81 17.23 -22.69 1.50
C ASN A 81 18.65 -23.20 1.79
N ARG A 82 19.32 -23.72 0.77
CA ARG A 82 20.57 -24.45 0.92
C ARG A 82 21.75 -23.51 0.98
N GLY A 83 22.59 -23.71 1.99
CA GLY A 83 23.85 -23.01 2.10
C GLY A 83 24.92 -23.55 1.16
N LEU A 84 25.96 -22.74 0.97
CA LEU A 84 27.17 -23.10 0.22
C LEU A 84 28.43 -22.87 1.08
N PHE A 85 29.32 -23.86 1.11
CA PHE A 85 30.54 -23.86 1.94
C PHE A 85 30.23 -23.68 3.43
N ASP A 86 30.69 -22.58 4.03
CA ASP A 86 30.51 -22.26 5.45
C ASP A 86 29.12 -21.65 5.75
N GLN A 87 28.27 -21.49 4.73
CA GLN A 87 26.90 -21.04 4.91
C GLN A 87 26.05 -22.23 5.33
N ALA A 88 25.42 -22.13 6.50
CA ALA A 88 24.47 -23.11 6.97
C ALA A 88 23.19 -23.11 6.12
N ASP A 89 22.53 -24.26 6.08
CA ASP A 89 21.15 -24.32 5.61
C ASP A 89 20.24 -23.52 6.55
N ILE A 90 19.23 -22.87 5.96
CA ILE A 90 18.18 -22.20 6.72
C ILE A 90 16.82 -22.67 6.23
N ASP A 91 15.86 -22.66 7.14
CA ASP A 91 14.46 -22.87 6.81
C ASP A 91 13.72 -21.54 6.89
N LEU A 92 13.03 -21.19 5.80
CA LEU A 92 12.19 -20.01 5.72
C LEU A 92 10.75 -20.38 6.07
N ILE A 93 9.98 -19.39 6.50
CA ILE A 93 8.53 -19.51 6.67
C ILE A 93 7.87 -18.61 5.64
N GLY A 94 6.97 -19.16 4.83
CA GLY A 94 6.30 -18.43 3.75
C GLY A 94 4.82 -18.23 4.03
N LEU A 95 4.26 -17.10 3.62
CA LEU A 95 2.84 -16.83 3.56
C LEU A 95 2.50 -16.36 2.14
N PRO A 96 1.91 -17.23 1.30
CA PRO A 96 1.43 -16.86 -0.01
C PRO A 96 0.38 -15.77 0.12
N TYR A 97 0.37 -14.82 -0.81
CA TYR A 97 -0.72 -13.86 -0.88
C TYR A 97 -1.05 -13.48 -2.33
N THR A 98 -2.26 -12.98 -2.51
CA THR A 98 -2.64 -12.20 -3.69
C THR A 98 -3.18 -10.86 -3.22
N GLN A 99 -2.85 -9.79 -3.94
CA GLN A 99 -3.40 -8.45 -3.78
C GLN A 99 -4.16 -8.09 -5.04
N SER A 100 -5.36 -7.53 -4.90
CA SER A 100 -6.16 -7.00 -6.01
C SER A 100 -6.57 -5.58 -5.68
N ILE A 101 -6.33 -4.65 -6.61
CA ILE A 101 -6.72 -3.24 -6.46
C ILE A 101 -7.65 -2.86 -7.62
N VAL A 102 -8.76 -2.22 -7.29
CA VAL A 102 -9.77 -1.74 -8.25
C VAL A 102 -9.92 -0.23 -8.17
N ASP A 103 -10.30 0.38 -9.28
CA ASP A 103 -10.57 1.82 -9.34
C ASP A 103 -11.92 2.13 -8.68
N ALA A 104 -11.89 2.68 -7.48
CA ALA A 104 -13.07 3.05 -6.70
C ALA A 104 -13.43 4.54 -6.89
N MET A 105 -12.90 5.19 -7.93
CA MET A 105 -13.32 6.54 -8.30
C MET A 105 -14.84 6.59 -8.53
N PRO A 106 -15.57 7.53 -7.89
CA PRO A 106 -17.01 7.68 -8.07
C PRO A 106 -17.38 7.98 -9.52
N ASN A 107 -18.54 7.49 -9.94
CA ASN A 107 -19.17 7.89 -11.20
C ASN A 107 -19.45 9.42 -11.19
N PRO A 108 -19.69 10.05 -12.36
CA PRO A 108 -20.03 11.47 -12.43
C PRO A 108 -21.27 11.89 -11.60
N ASP A 109 -22.16 10.94 -11.30
CA ASP A 109 -23.33 11.13 -10.43
C ASP A 109 -23.04 10.94 -8.93
N GLY A 110 -21.77 10.66 -8.59
CA GLY A 110 -21.31 10.45 -7.23
C GLY A 110 -21.45 9.02 -6.69
N THR A 111 -22.03 8.11 -7.46
CA THR A 111 -22.24 6.72 -7.03
C THR A 111 -20.97 5.88 -7.16
N VAL A 112 -20.87 4.82 -6.35
CA VAL A 112 -19.78 3.83 -6.46
C VAL A 112 -19.94 3.01 -7.75
N PRO A 113 -18.86 2.76 -8.51
CA PRO A 113 -18.90 1.86 -9.64
C PRO A 113 -19.36 0.46 -9.23
N LYS A 114 -20.41 -0.08 -9.88
CA LYS A 114 -20.90 -1.45 -9.61
C LYS A 114 -19.91 -2.55 -10.01
N LYS A 115 -19.04 -2.25 -10.98
CA LYS A 115 -17.98 -3.13 -11.50
C LYS A 115 -16.74 -2.28 -11.75
N PRO A 116 -16.02 -1.88 -10.69
CA PRO A 116 -14.85 -1.05 -10.84
C PRO A 116 -13.80 -1.77 -11.70
N PRO A 117 -13.11 -1.09 -12.62
CA PRO A 117 -12.00 -1.66 -13.37
C PRO A 117 -10.89 -2.16 -12.43
N ASN A 118 -10.27 -3.28 -12.78
CA ASN A 118 -9.06 -3.73 -12.08
C ASN A 118 -7.89 -2.83 -12.46
N LEU A 119 -7.23 -2.24 -11.47
CA LEU A 119 -6.01 -1.44 -11.64
C LEU A 119 -4.76 -2.30 -11.46
N HIS A 120 -4.79 -3.21 -10.50
CA HIS A 120 -3.61 -3.96 -10.09
C HIS A 120 -3.98 -5.38 -9.63
N PHE A 121 -3.04 -6.30 -9.82
CA PHE A 121 -3.08 -7.64 -9.24
C PHE A 121 -1.65 -8.05 -8.91
N GLU A 122 -1.37 -8.58 -7.73
CA GLU A 122 -0.03 -9.04 -7.38
C GLU A 122 -0.13 -10.38 -6.65
N PRO A 123 0.32 -11.49 -7.25
CA PRO A 123 0.62 -12.71 -6.51
C PRO A 123 2.04 -12.65 -5.94
N GLY A 124 2.21 -13.16 -4.74
CA GLY A 124 3.49 -13.09 -4.06
C GLY A 124 3.62 -14.00 -2.84
N LEU A 125 4.75 -13.85 -2.17
CA LEU A 125 5.07 -14.48 -0.91
C LEU A 125 5.58 -13.43 0.07
N TRP A 126 5.02 -13.44 1.27
CA TRP A 126 5.72 -12.94 2.44
C TRP A 126 6.59 -14.06 2.97
N MET A 127 7.86 -13.78 3.26
CA MET A 127 8.79 -14.74 3.82
C MET A 127 9.34 -14.19 5.13
N ARG A 128 9.48 -15.05 6.13
CA ARG A 128 10.32 -14.80 7.28
C ARG A 128 11.64 -15.49 7.08
N VAL A 129 12.69 -14.69 7.06
CA VAL A 129 14.07 -15.14 7.03
C VAL A 129 14.55 -15.20 8.49
N PRO A 130 15.02 -16.35 8.98
CA PRO A 130 15.55 -16.44 10.33
C PRO A 130 16.85 -15.62 10.44
N GLN A 131 17.26 -15.34 11.68
CA GLN A 131 18.59 -14.80 11.92
C GLN A 131 19.65 -15.80 11.42
N VAL A 132 20.69 -15.29 10.77
CA VAL A 132 21.88 -16.05 10.36
C VAL A 132 23.06 -15.48 11.15
N GLU A 133 23.69 -16.30 11.98
CA GLU A 133 24.82 -15.87 12.82
C GLU A 133 26.18 -16.02 12.10
N ASP A 134 26.26 -16.91 11.10
CA ASP A 134 27.51 -17.26 10.43
C ASP A 134 27.69 -16.48 9.10
N MET A 135 27.50 -17.14 7.95
CA MET A 135 27.77 -16.57 6.63
C MET A 135 26.51 -16.51 5.74
N PRO A 136 26.12 -15.33 5.24
CA PRO A 136 26.43 -14.00 5.77
C PRO A 136 25.65 -13.73 7.08
N GLU A 137 26.28 -13.02 8.03
CA GLU A 137 25.60 -12.58 9.24
C GLU A 137 24.44 -11.64 8.88
N LEU A 138 23.22 -12.02 9.27
CA LEU A 138 21.98 -11.31 8.95
C LEU A 138 21.00 -11.39 10.12
N ALA A 139 20.38 -10.26 10.46
CA ALA A 139 19.27 -10.24 11.39
C ALA A 139 18.04 -10.97 10.81
N ALA A 140 17.19 -11.50 11.70
CA ALA A 140 15.88 -11.99 11.29
C ALA A 140 15.08 -10.88 10.60
N SER A 141 14.43 -11.20 9.49
CA SER A 141 13.74 -10.21 8.67
C SER A 141 12.51 -10.76 7.96
N PHE A 142 11.70 -9.84 7.46
CA PHE A 142 10.61 -10.14 6.53
C PHE A 142 11.04 -9.84 5.11
N CYS A 143 10.58 -10.63 4.16
CA CYS A 143 10.79 -10.39 2.74
C CYS A 143 9.44 -10.48 2.01
N ARG A 144 9.15 -9.51 1.14
CA ARG A 144 8.01 -9.50 0.23
C ARG A 144 8.51 -9.73 -1.18
N MET A 145 8.07 -10.83 -1.79
CA MET A 145 8.32 -11.12 -3.20
C MET A 145 7.00 -11.01 -3.96
N GLY A 146 7.00 -10.35 -5.12
CA GLY A 146 5.77 -10.08 -5.86
C GLY A 146 6.01 -9.92 -7.36
N SER A 147 5.00 -10.27 -8.16
CA SER A 147 4.98 -10.06 -9.61
C SER A 147 3.83 -9.13 -10.01
N ILE A 148 4.17 -8.01 -10.65
CA ILE A 148 3.26 -6.90 -10.93
C ILE A 148 2.91 -6.88 -12.43
N PRO A 149 1.61 -6.81 -12.82
CA PRO A 149 1.13 -6.92 -14.20
C PRO A 149 1.52 -5.74 -15.08
N HIS A 150 2.01 -4.65 -14.47
CA HIS A 150 2.64 -3.54 -15.17
C HIS A 150 4.05 -3.88 -15.68
N GLY A 151 4.51 -5.13 -15.50
CA GLY A 151 5.79 -5.62 -16.03
C GLY A 151 6.96 -5.43 -15.08
N THR A 152 6.73 -5.53 -13.77
CA THR A 152 7.77 -5.41 -12.75
C THR A 152 7.69 -6.60 -11.80
N THR A 153 8.82 -7.09 -11.32
CA THR A 153 8.90 -8.05 -10.22
C THR A 153 9.76 -7.46 -9.12
N ILE A 154 9.43 -7.76 -7.86
CA ILE A 154 10.11 -7.21 -6.68
C ILE A 154 10.56 -8.30 -5.72
N ASN A 155 11.65 -8.02 -5.04
CA ASN A 155 12.09 -8.67 -3.81
C ASN A 155 12.40 -7.54 -2.82
N ALA A 156 11.54 -7.30 -1.84
CA ALA A 156 11.71 -6.25 -0.84
C ALA A 156 12.03 -6.90 0.50
N GLN A 157 13.12 -6.50 1.16
CA GLN A 157 13.62 -7.12 2.38
C GLN A 157 13.59 -6.16 3.56
N GLY A 158 13.38 -6.71 4.74
CA GLY A 158 13.50 -6.01 6.01
C GLY A 158 14.96 -5.93 6.41
N PHE A 159 15.39 -4.73 6.78
CA PHE A 159 16.77 -4.48 7.23
C PHE A 159 16.85 -4.13 8.71
N ARG A 160 15.72 -4.25 9.42
CA ARG A 160 15.56 -3.97 10.84
C ARG A 160 14.51 -4.92 11.41
N HIS A 161 14.61 -5.20 12.71
CA HIS A 161 13.59 -5.95 13.42
C HIS A 161 12.25 -5.20 13.43
N ALA A 162 11.15 -5.96 13.47
CA ALA A 162 9.84 -5.38 13.73
C ALA A 162 9.80 -4.74 15.12
N ILE A 163 9.06 -3.64 15.24
CA ILE A 163 8.91 -2.88 16.48
C ILE A 163 7.46 -2.96 16.93
N THR A 164 7.23 -3.44 18.14
CA THR A 164 5.89 -3.47 18.75
C THR A 164 5.74 -2.36 19.76
N SER A 165 4.62 -1.65 19.69
CA SER A 165 4.28 -0.57 20.60
C SER A 165 2.84 -0.68 21.06
N LYS A 166 2.56 -0.18 22.28
CA LYS A 166 1.19 -0.09 22.79
C LYS A 166 0.46 1.07 22.12
N GLY A 167 -0.83 0.90 21.87
CA GLY A 167 -1.65 1.95 21.30
C GLY A 167 -1.59 2.05 19.77
N ALA A 168 -2.15 3.14 19.26
CA ALA A 168 -2.12 3.49 17.85
C ALA A 168 -0.68 3.66 17.32
N PRO A 169 -0.40 3.27 16.07
CA PRO A 169 0.90 3.51 15.46
C PRO A 169 1.19 5.00 15.28
N ASP A 170 2.46 5.39 15.46
CA ASP A 170 2.96 6.67 14.97
C ASP A 170 3.26 6.53 13.47
N ILE A 171 2.69 7.42 12.66
CA ILE A 171 2.73 7.36 11.20
C ILE A 171 3.27 8.69 10.68
N ASP A 172 4.52 8.67 10.23
CA ASP A 172 5.20 9.81 9.65
C ASP A 172 4.51 10.32 8.37
N PRO A 173 4.64 11.63 8.04
CA PRO A 173 4.19 12.14 6.76
C PRO A 173 4.94 11.48 5.58
N THR A 174 4.28 11.36 4.43
CA THR A 174 4.92 10.93 3.17
C THR A 174 4.75 11.97 2.09
N ASP A 175 5.76 12.19 1.25
CA ASP A 175 5.79 13.27 0.26
C ASP A 175 5.79 12.69 -1.16
N ILE A 176 4.92 13.21 -2.02
CA ILE A 176 4.81 12.81 -3.42
C ILE A 176 5.58 13.74 -4.38
N THR A 177 6.32 14.72 -3.84
CA THR A 177 7.04 15.71 -4.62
C THR A 177 8.13 15.05 -5.46
N PRO A 178 8.08 15.19 -6.79
CA PRO A 178 9.07 14.59 -7.68
C PRO A 178 10.48 15.12 -7.47
N LEU A 179 11.47 14.34 -7.88
CA LEU A 179 12.89 14.66 -7.78
C LEU A 179 13.50 14.75 -9.18
N LEU A 180 14.33 15.76 -9.44
CA LEU A 180 15.08 15.87 -10.69
C LEU A 180 16.26 14.90 -10.68
N ILE A 181 16.39 14.10 -11.73
CA ILE A 181 17.56 13.24 -11.94
C ILE A 181 18.64 14.12 -12.58
N GLU A 182 19.77 14.28 -11.89
CA GLU A 182 20.91 15.02 -12.44
C GLU A 182 21.32 14.45 -13.79
N GLN A 183 21.34 15.32 -14.80
CA GLN A 183 21.89 14.98 -16.10
C GLN A 183 23.41 15.09 -15.95
N VAL A 184 24.09 13.98 -15.71
CA VAL A 184 25.55 13.95 -15.73
C VAL A 184 26.00 14.10 -17.18
N GLU A 185 26.06 15.35 -17.66
CA GLU A 185 27.01 15.69 -18.71
C GLU A 185 28.40 15.64 -18.09
N ILE A 186 29.38 15.08 -18.81
CA ILE A 186 30.79 15.11 -18.38
C ILE A 186 31.11 16.60 -18.12
N PRO A 187 31.42 17.00 -16.87
CA PRO A 187 31.76 18.39 -16.61
C PRO A 187 33.00 18.73 -17.44
N PRO A 188 33.10 19.94 -18.04
CA PRO A 188 34.38 20.40 -18.54
C PRO A 188 35.42 20.26 -17.43
N ILE A 189 36.61 19.76 -17.77
CA ILE A 189 37.69 19.27 -16.87
C ILE A 189 38.12 20.27 -15.77
N ASN A 190 37.62 21.50 -15.79
CA ASN A 190 38.02 22.61 -14.94
C ASN A 190 36.94 23.11 -13.96
N GLU A 191 35.81 22.42 -13.79
CA GLU A 191 34.82 22.80 -12.76
C GLU A 191 34.86 21.89 -11.53
N PRO A 192 34.79 22.45 -10.31
CA PRO A 192 34.75 21.65 -9.09
C PRO A 192 33.51 20.76 -9.09
N HIS A 193 33.72 19.45 -8.99
CA HIS A 193 32.66 18.47 -8.81
C HIS A 193 31.85 18.82 -7.56
N LYS A 194 30.62 19.29 -7.73
CA LYS A 194 29.62 19.21 -6.66
C LYS A 194 29.32 17.74 -6.48
N THR A 195 29.74 17.16 -5.35
CA THR A 195 29.19 15.88 -4.89
C THR A 195 27.71 16.12 -4.60
N ALA A 196 26.86 15.80 -5.56
CA ALA A 196 25.42 15.83 -5.39
C ALA A 196 25.05 14.76 -4.36
N THR A 197 24.79 15.19 -3.12
CA THR A 197 24.40 14.27 -2.05
C THR A 197 22.88 14.08 -1.98
N GLU A 198 22.08 14.94 -2.59
CA GLU A 198 20.60 14.83 -2.60
C GLU A 198 20.01 15.36 -3.92
N LEU A 199 19.01 14.67 -4.47
CA LEU A 199 18.29 15.09 -5.69
C LEU A 199 17.40 16.31 -5.39
N GLU A 200 17.28 17.24 -6.35
CA GLU A 200 16.45 18.45 -6.19
C GLU A 200 14.95 18.13 -6.29
N LYS A 201 14.16 18.58 -5.31
CA LYS A 201 12.69 18.50 -5.35
C LYS A 201 12.10 19.47 -6.37
N LYS A 202 11.21 18.96 -7.22
CA LYS A 202 10.45 19.72 -8.21
C LYS A 202 8.95 19.53 -8.03
N ARG A 203 8.32 20.48 -7.35
CA ARG A 203 6.85 20.56 -7.27
C ARG A 203 6.27 21.03 -8.61
N PHE A 204 5.13 20.45 -8.98
CA PHE A 204 4.37 20.80 -10.18
C PHE A 204 2.99 21.37 -9.81
N ASP A 205 2.46 22.24 -10.66
CA ASP A 205 1.14 22.87 -10.48
C ASP A 205 0.00 21.86 -10.30
N ASN A 206 0.14 20.67 -10.89
CA ASN A 206 -0.85 19.60 -10.76
C ASN A 206 -1.00 19.04 -9.34
N GLN A 207 -0.07 19.35 -8.42
CA GLN A 207 -0.17 19.02 -7.00
C GLN A 207 -0.94 20.07 -6.18
N ASP A 208 -1.35 21.19 -6.78
CA ASP A 208 -2.17 22.19 -6.12
C ASP A 208 -3.65 21.94 -6.45
N ALA A 209 -4.45 21.64 -5.44
CA ALA A 209 -5.80 21.11 -5.58
C ALA A 209 -6.77 22.09 -6.24
N ASP A 210 -6.56 23.38 -6.02
CA ASP A 210 -7.34 24.49 -6.59
C ASP A 210 -7.06 24.76 -8.08
N LYS A 211 -5.94 24.24 -8.62
CA LYS A 211 -5.60 24.35 -10.04
C LYS A 211 -6.29 23.28 -10.88
N ASP A 212 -7.55 23.54 -11.22
CA ASP A 212 -8.47 22.63 -11.89
C ASP A 212 -8.26 22.44 -13.41
N ALA A 213 -7.26 23.10 -14.00
CA ALA A 213 -6.92 23.02 -15.42
C ALA A 213 -5.48 22.51 -15.63
N THR A 214 -4.93 21.79 -14.66
CA THR A 214 -3.60 21.18 -14.76
C THR A 214 -3.67 19.79 -15.42
N ARG A 215 -2.52 19.23 -15.78
CA ARG A 215 -2.38 17.80 -16.12
C ARG A 215 -2.49 16.93 -14.86
N ARG A 216 -3.69 16.91 -14.28
CA ARG A 216 -4.11 16.01 -13.20
C ARG A 216 -5.36 15.25 -13.62
N LEU A 217 -5.50 14.00 -13.21
CA LEU A 217 -6.75 13.25 -13.31
C LEU A 217 -7.19 12.80 -11.91
N PRO A 218 -8.39 13.16 -11.44
CA PRO A 218 -9.31 14.13 -12.02
C PRO A 218 -8.78 15.58 -11.93
N GLN A 219 -9.21 16.41 -12.89
CA GLN A 219 -8.81 17.82 -12.95
C GLN A 219 -9.51 18.66 -11.86
N ASP A 220 -10.84 18.59 -11.80
CA ASP A 220 -11.64 19.28 -10.78
C ASP A 220 -11.72 18.44 -9.50
N LEU A 221 -11.11 18.94 -8.42
CA LEU A 221 -11.13 18.30 -7.11
C LEU A 221 -12.24 18.79 -6.19
N SER A 222 -13.03 19.79 -6.60
CA SER A 222 -14.11 20.37 -5.78
C SER A 222 -15.04 19.33 -5.14
N PRO A 223 -15.59 18.34 -5.87
CA PRO A 223 -16.43 17.32 -5.24
C PRO A 223 -15.67 16.44 -4.24
N PHE A 224 -14.40 16.16 -4.49
CA PHE A 224 -13.58 15.34 -3.59
C PHE A 224 -13.20 16.10 -2.32
N ILE A 225 -12.89 17.39 -2.43
CA ILE A 225 -12.58 18.28 -1.30
C ILE A 225 -13.83 18.44 -0.42
N ALA A 226 -15.00 18.69 -1.01
CA ALA A 226 -16.25 18.82 -0.28
C ALA A 226 -16.58 17.55 0.54
N ASN A 227 -16.21 16.39 0.00
CA ASN A 227 -16.38 15.09 0.65
C ASN A 227 -15.18 14.65 1.49
N GLY A 228 -14.15 15.50 1.61
CA GLY A 228 -12.92 15.22 2.32
C GLY A 228 -12.03 14.15 1.71
N THR A 229 -12.38 13.50 0.59
CA THR A 229 -11.64 12.35 0.04
C THR A 229 -10.30 12.74 -0.55
N ILE A 230 -10.24 13.68 -1.48
CA ILE A 230 -8.98 14.18 -2.05
C ILE A 230 -8.88 15.65 -1.68
N THR A 231 -8.06 15.95 -0.67
CA THR A 231 -7.84 17.33 -0.18
C THR A 231 -6.38 17.72 -0.39
N GLN A 232 -6.07 19.01 -0.35
CA GLN A 232 -4.68 19.48 -0.42
C GLN A 232 -3.80 18.80 0.65
N LYS A 233 -4.31 18.69 1.89
CA LYS A 233 -3.61 18.02 3.00
C LYS A 233 -3.26 16.57 2.65
N ILE A 234 -4.16 15.86 1.96
CA ILE A 234 -3.94 14.46 1.56
C ILE A 234 -2.99 14.37 0.35
N ILE A 235 -3.00 15.36 -0.56
CA ILE A 235 -2.03 15.43 -1.66
C ILE A 235 -0.62 15.70 -1.13
N ASP A 236 -0.47 16.63 -0.18
CA ASP A 236 0.83 16.96 0.41
C ASP A 236 1.33 15.86 1.35
N ASP A 237 0.41 15.12 1.97
CA ASP A 237 0.72 14.01 2.87
C ASP A 237 -0.35 12.90 2.80
N PRO A 238 -0.17 11.91 1.90
CA PRO A 238 -1.07 10.77 1.79
C PRO A 238 -1.24 9.96 3.08
N ASN A 239 -0.23 9.93 3.96
CA ASN A 239 -0.32 9.22 5.24
C ASN A 239 -1.35 9.86 6.20
N THR A 240 -1.86 11.05 5.88
CA THR A 240 -3.03 11.62 6.56
C THR A 240 -4.21 10.65 6.57
N ILE A 241 -4.39 9.88 5.50
CA ILE A 241 -5.47 8.87 5.38
C ILE A 241 -5.35 7.82 6.49
N LEU A 242 -4.15 7.30 6.72
CA LEU A 242 -3.90 6.25 7.70
C LEU A 242 -4.14 6.74 9.13
N ARG A 243 -3.68 7.97 9.42
CA ARG A 243 -3.91 8.61 10.73
C ARG A 243 -5.39 8.84 10.98
N GLN A 244 -6.14 9.35 10.00
CA GLN A 244 -7.59 9.53 10.11
C GLN A 244 -8.34 8.22 10.30
N ALA A 245 -7.89 7.12 9.67
CA ALA A 245 -8.50 5.81 9.83
C ALA A 245 -8.32 5.20 11.24
N ASN A 246 -7.43 5.77 12.07
CA ASN A 246 -7.18 5.36 13.45
C ASN A 246 -7.94 6.21 14.48
N GLU A 247 -8.51 7.34 14.08
CA GLU A 247 -9.27 8.22 14.98
C GLU A 247 -10.46 7.47 15.60
N GLY A 248 -10.56 7.49 16.93
CA GLY A 248 -11.65 6.87 17.70
C GLY A 248 -11.48 5.37 18.01
N LYS A 249 -10.53 4.67 17.38
CA LYS A 249 -10.34 3.23 17.57
C LYS A 249 -9.62 2.90 18.88
N ASP A 250 -10.05 1.83 19.54
CA ASP A 250 -9.32 1.22 20.67
C ASP A 250 -8.22 0.29 20.12
N ILE A 251 -7.12 0.91 19.65
CA ILE A 251 -5.94 0.18 19.18
C ILE A 251 -5.14 -0.24 20.41
N ILE A 252 -5.06 -1.55 20.67
CA ILE A 252 -4.39 -2.11 21.85
C ILE A 252 -2.87 -2.04 21.69
N GLU A 253 -2.40 -2.48 20.53
CA GLU A 253 -0.99 -2.57 20.17
C GLU A 253 -0.85 -2.56 18.65
N ASN A 254 0.33 -2.19 18.18
CA ASN A 254 0.71 -2.29 16.78
C ASN A 254 2.14 -2.81 16.64
N SER A 255 2.36 -3.57 15.59
CA SER A 255 3.66 -4.08 15.18
C SER A 255 4.03 -3.49 13.82
N MET A 256 5.13 -2.75 13.80
CA MET A 256 5.62 -2.05 12.62
C MET A 256 6.84 -2.74 12.04
N PHE A 257 6.89 -2.86 10.72
CA PHE A 257 8.09 -3.27 9.99
C PHE A 257 8.17 -2.58 8.64
N ILE A 258 9.39 -2.52 8.10
CA ILE A 258 9.67 -1.91 6.79
C ILE A 258 10.32 -2.98 5.93
N VAL A 259 9.89 -3.08 4.67
CA VAL A 259 10.60 -3.82 3.63
C VAL A 259 11.01 -2.87 2.50
N SER A 260 12.19 -3.06 1.94
CA SER A 260 12.68 -2.27 0.81
C SER A 260 13.45 -3.12 -0.19
N THR A 261 13.33 -2.78 -1.47
CA THR A 261 14.14 -3.38 -2.53
C THR A 261 15.54 -2.77 -2.60
N ASN A 262 15.79 -1.70 -1.85
CA ASN A 262 17.07 -1.00 -1.80
C ASN A 262 17.74 -1.22 -0.44
N ALA A 263 18.73 -2.12 -0.40
CA ALA A 263 19.47 -2.40 0.82
C ALA A 263 20.30 -1.19 1.27
N PRO A 264 20.24 -0.81 2.56
CA PRO A 264 21.14 0.21 3.09
C PRO A 264 22.60 -0.27 3.06
N PRO A 265 23.59 0.65 3.13
CA PRO A 265 25.00 0.28 3.17
C PRO A 265 25.31 -0.77 4.25
N GLY A 266 25.94 -1.87 3.85
CA GLY A 266 26.28 -2.98 4.75
C GLY A 266 25.18 -4.03 4.94
N ALA A 267 23.97 -3.82 4.39
CA ALA A 267 22.94 -4.84 4.28
C ALA A 267 22.91 -5.45 2.87
N PHE A 268 22.23 -6.59 2.71
CA PHE A 268 22.26 -7.37 1.48
C PHE A 268 20.85 -7.76 1.02
N GLY A 269 20.72 -7.97 -0.29
CA GLY A 269 19.49 -8.45 -0.90
C GLY A 269 18.56 -7.35 -1.39
N GLY A 270 17.40 -7.79 -1.85
CA GLY A 270 16.39 -6.95 -2.47
C GLY A 270 16.62 -6.68 -3.96
N GLY A 271 15.62 -6.08 -4.61
CA GLY A 271 15.74 -5.57 -5.97
C GLY A 271 14.40 -5.46 -6.71
N THR A 272 14.44 -4.78 -7.84
CA THR A 272 13.35 -4.72 -8.83
C THR A 272 13.87 -5.25 -10.16
N SER A 273 12.97 -5.80 -10.98
CA SER A 273 13.26 -6.14 -12.38
C SER A 273 12.08 -5.75 -13.25
N ASN A 274 12.36 -5.00 -14.32
CA ASN A 274 11.37 -4.39 -15.20
C ASN A 274 11.42 -4.99 -16.61
N ILE A 275 10.28 -5.02 -17.29
CA ILE A 275 10.22 -5.31 -18.73
C ILE A 275 10.80 -4.17 -19.56
N GLY A 276 11.19 -4.47 -20.80
CA GLY A 276 11.78 -3.51 -21.75
C GLY A 276 10.94 -2.26 -22.02
N PHE A 277 9.61 -2.35 -21.95
CA PHE A 277 8.69 -1.22 -22.14
C PHE A 277 8.87 -0.14 -21.07
N ASN A 278 9.10 -0.56 -19.81
CA ASN A 278 9.21 0.32 -18.66
C ASN A 278 10.57 1.01 -18.62
N ILE A 279 11.64 0.22 -18.80
CA ILE A 279 13.03 0.68 -18.67
C ILE A 279 13.51 1.48 -19.89
N GLY A 280 13.15 1.04 -21.11
CA GLY A 280 13.70 1.58 -22.35
C GLY A 280 15.24 1.54 -22.40
N SER A 281 15.84 2.28 -23.34
CA SER A 281 17.31 2.34 -23.47
C SER A 281 17.98 3.42 -22.60
N ASP A 282 17.17 4.28 -21.97
CA ASP A 282 17.63 5.38 -21.14
C ASP A 282 17.35 5.20 -19.65
N GLU A 283 16.71 4.09 -19.25
CA GLU A 283 16.35 3.77 -17.87
C GLU A 283 15.50 4.87 -17.20
N GLY A 284 14.84 5.71 -18.01
CA GLY A 284 14.11 6.88 -17.56
C GLY A 284 14.97 8.06 -17.09
N LYS A 285 16.30 7.95 -17.15
CA LYS A 285 17.24 8.94 -16.59
C LYS A 285 17.44 10.19 -17.46
N LYS A 286 17.05 10.15 -18.74
CA LYS A 286 17.27 11.24 -19.71
C LYS A 286 16.01 12.06 -19.95
N THR A 287 16.18 13.38 -20.08
CA THR A 287 15.09 14.28 -20.48
C THR A 287 14.80 14.23 -21.99
N GLY A 288 13.59 14.68 -22.36
CA GLY A 288 13.14 14.72 -23.74
C GLY A 288 12.96 13.32 -24.31
N ALA A 289 12.25 12.47 -23.57
CA ALA A 289 11.92 11.10 -23.98
C ALA A 289 11.31 11.09 -25.39
N SER A 290 11.80 10.19 -26.25
CA SER A 290 11.35 10.12 -27.64
C SER A 290 11.46 8.71 -28.20
N ARG A 291 10.78 8.47 -29.33
CA ARG A 291 10.84 7.19 -30.05
C ARG A 291 12.25 6.90 -30.56
N GLU A 292 12.94 7.92 -31.08
CA GLU A 292 14.29 7.82 -31.64
C GLU A 292 15.29 7.42 -30.56
N LYS A 293 15.10 7.95 -29.34
CA LYS A 293 15.89 7.58 -28.16
C LYS A 293 15.51 6.24 -27.55
N LYS A 294 14.47 5.56 -28.04
CA LYS A 294 13.91 4.33 -27.47
C LYS A 294 13.68 4.47 -25.95
N SER A 295 13.14 5.61 -25.53
CA SER A 295 12.97 5.94 -24.13
C SER A 295 11.95 5.04 -23.45
N GLY A 296 12.20 4.74 -22.17
CA GLY A 296 11.27 4.04 -21.30
C GLY A 296 10.13 4.95 -20.82
N ASN A 297 9.17 4.36 -20.10
CA ASN A 297 7.96 5.05 -19.69
C ASN A 297 7.83 5.17 -18.15
N ALA A 298 8.32 4.19 -17.38
CA ALA A 298 8.16 4.12 -15.93
C ALA A 298 9.10 3.05 -15.34
N ASN A 299 10.41 3.35 -15.30
CA ASN A 299 11.38 2.43 -14.72
C ASN A 299 11.23 2.36 -13.19
N ALA A 300 10.69 1.28 -12.64
CA ALA A 300 10.59 1.10 -11.20
C ALA A 300 11.95 0.77 -10.59
N VAL A 301 12.56 1.74 -9.92
CA VAL A 301 13.95 1.61 -9.43
C VAL A 301 14.02 1.08 -8.00
N ASP A 302 13.10 1.49 -7.14
CA ASP A 302 13.00 0.99 -5.78
C ASP A 302 11.57 1.02 -5.26
N VAL A 303 11.30 0.12 -4.32
CA VAL A 303 10.06 0.05 -3.56
C VAL A 303 10.42 0.01 -2.09
N THR A 304 9.78 0.85 -1.29
CA THR A 304 9.81 0.77 0.16
C THR A 304 8.37 0.73 0.67
N ALA A 305 8.07 -0.19 1.57
CA ALA A 305 6.76 -0.31 2.18
C ALA A 305 6.90 -0.47 3.70
N GLN A 306 6.22 0.41 4.43
CA GLN A 306 6.06 0.33 5.87
C GLN A 306 4.68 -0.24 6.19
N TYR A 307 4.65 -1.24 7.05
CA TYR A 307 3.43 -1.90 7.50
C TYR A 307 3.23 -1.67 8.99
N TRP A 308 1.98 -1.54 9.40
CA TRP A 308 1.53 -1.58 10.78
C TRP A 308 0.42 -2.63 10.90
N VAL A 309 0.71 -3.68 11.66
CA VAL A 309 -0.26 -4.73 11.98
C VAL A 309 -0.76 -4.46 13.38
N SER A 310 -1.98 -3.98 13.49
CA SER A 310 -2.57 -3.47 14.73
C SER A 310 -3.64 -4.42 15.25
N LYS A 311 -3.63 -4.70 16.55
CA LYS A 311 -4.78 -5.33 17.22
C LYS A 311 -5.75 -4.22 17.65
N ILE A 312 -7.01 -4.35 17.24
CA ILE A 312 -8.07 -3.39 17.55
C ILE A 312 -9.17 -4.07 18.34
N ARG A 313 -9.63 -3.43 19.42
CA ARG A 313 -10.84 -3.82 20.14
C ARG A 313 -12.03 -3.05 19.59
N ALA A 314 -13.16 -3.74 19.43
CA ALA A 314 -14.41 -3.16 19.00
C ALA A 314 -15.61 -3.81 19.69
N GLU A 315 -16.77 -3.17 19.54
CA GLU A 315 -18.04 -3.59 20.10
C GLU A 315 -18.98 -4.02 18.96
N VAL A 316 -19.63 -5.17 19.13
CA VAL A 316 -20.61 -5.72 18.18
C VAL A 316 -21.96 -5.88 18.88
N GLU A 317 -23.00 -5.23 18.35
CA GLU A 317 -24.38 -5.42 18.86
C GLU A 317 -24.98 -6.71 18.29
N LEU A 318 -25.48 -7.57 19.18
CA LEU A 318 -26.28 -8.75 18.86
C LEU A 318 -27.74 -8.52 19.22
N ASP A 319 -28.65 -8.97 18.37
CA ASP A 319 -30.11 -8.81 18.52
C ASP A 319 -30.84 -10.17 18.45
N PRO A 320 -31.99 -10.36 19.11
CA PRO A 320 -32.73 -11.63 19.12
C PRO A 320 -33.22 -12.10 17.73
N SER A 321 -33.24 -11.22 16.73
CA SER A 321 -33.54 -11.58 15.33
C SER A 321 -32.36 -12.23 14.60
N MET A 322 -31.15 -12.14 15.13
CA MET A 322 -29.95 -12.71 14.51
C MET A 322 -29.92 -14.24 14.61
N ARG A 323 -29.20 -14.89 13.68
CA ARG A 323 -29.11 -16.35 13.59
C ARG A 323 -27.69 -16.78 13.28
N VAL A 324 -27.33 -17.98 13.74
CA VAL A 324 -26.13 -18.70 13.26
C VAL A 324 -26.18 -18.75 11.74
N GLY A 325 -25.05 -18.48 11.10
CA GLY A 325 -24.94 -18.38 9.65
C GLY A 325 -25.01 -16.97 9.08
N GLN A 326 -25.35 -15.98 9.89
CA GLN A 326 -25.37 -14.58 9.48
C GLN A 326 -24.02 -13.91 9.65
N LYS A 327 -23.88 -12.77 8.99
CA LYS A 327 -22.74 -11.88 9.10
C LYS A 327 -23.07 -10.73 10.05
N VAL A 328 -22.10 -10.35 10.85
CA VAL A 328 -22.18 -9.19 11.75
C VAL A 328 -20.87 -8.39 11.70
N SER A 329 -20.95 -7.10 12.00
CA SER A 329 -19.83 -6.17 12.00
C SER A 329 -19.98 -5.16 13.13
N PRO A 330 -18.89 -4.60 13.66
CA PRO A 330 -18.95 -3.40 14.48
C PRO A 330 -19.60 -2.24 13.72
N ALA A 331 -20.09 -1.25 14.45
CA ALA A 331 -20.49 0.01 13.82
C ALA A 331 -19.25 0.73 13.25
N SER A 332 -19.38 1.27 12.04
CA SER A 332 -18.34 2.13 11.46
C SER A 332 -18.18 3.41 12.29
N GLN A 333 -16.94 3.79 12.59
CA GLN A 333 -16.63 5.02 13.32
C GLN A 333 -16.46 6.25 12.42
N GLY A 334 -16.57 6.08 11.10
CA GLY A 334 -16.45 7.14 10.12
C GLY A 334 -16.33 6.61 8.70
N PRO A 335 -16.44 7.48 7.69
CA PRO A 335 -16.43 7.04 6.29
C PRO A 335 -15.17 6.24 5.94
N ARG A 336 -14.01 6.57 6.51
CA ARG A 336 -12.72 5.91 6.21
C ARG A 336 -12.47 4.60 6.95
N ASP A 337 -13.42 4.16 7.76
CA ASP A 337 -13.22 3.02 8.63
C ASP A 337 -13.29 1.70 7.85
N ALA A 338 -12.19 0.95 7.84
CA ALA A 338 -12.20 -0.44 7.41
C ALA A 338 -12.82 -1.30 8.52
N VAL A 339 -14.09 -1.66 8.34
CA VAL A 339 -14.87 -2.40 9.35
C VAL A 339 -14.73 -3.90 9.10
N PRO A 340 -14.40 -4.71 10.14
CA PRO A 340 -14.32 -6.16 9.99
C PRO A 340 -15.69 -6.81 9.85
N GLU A 341 -15.72 -8.01 9.31
CA GLU A 341 -16.93 -8.82 9.17
C GLU A 341 -16.74 -10.18 9.82
N PHE A 342 -17.68 -10.61 10.65
CA PHE A 342 -17.63 -11.86 11.40
C PHE A 342 -18.82 -12.75 11.07
N TYR A 343 -18.56 -14.03 10.87
CA TYR A 343 -19.59 -15.06 10.72
C TYR A 343 -20.09 -15.49 12.10
N ILE A 344 -21.40 -15.40 12.34
CA ILE A 344 -22.01 -15.89 13.59
C ILE A 344 -22.01 -17.42 13.53
N ASP A 345 -21.09 -18.03 14.25
CA ASP A 345 -20.96 -19.47 14.38
C ASP A 345 -21.81 -20.04 15.54
N LYS A 346 -21.81 -21.36 15.69
CA LYS A 346 -22.64 -22.09 16.66
C LYS A 346 -22.21 -21.93 18.12
N GLU A 347 -21.03 -21.39 18.38
CA GLU A 347 -20.48 -21.18 19.73
C GLU A 347 -20.96 -19.85 20.32
N VAL A 348 -21.56 -18.98 19.51
CA VAL A 348 -22.17 -17.73 19.95
C VAL A 348 -23.62 -17.96 20.36
N GLU A 349 -23.92 -17.69 21.62
CA GLU A 349 -25.29 -17.65 22.12
C GLU A 349 -25.98 -16.35 21.68
N ILE A 350 -27.05 -16.47 20.89
CA ILE A 350 -27.86 -15.31 20.49
C ILE A 350 -28.69 -14.85 21.70
N PRO A 351 -28.53 -13.59 22.14
CA PRO A 351 -29.18 -13.11 23.34
C PRO A 351 -30.69 -12.94 23.14
N SER A 352 -31.48 -13.07 24.22
CA SER A 352 -32.94 -12.85 24.20
C SER A 352 -33.34 -11.37 24.14
N CYS A 353 -32.38 -10.46 24.31
CA CYS A 353 -32.52 -9.01 24.13
C CYS A 353 -31.22 -8.47 23.49
N LYS A 354 -31.24 -7.21 23.03
CA LYS A 354 -30.04 -6.58 22.48
C LYS A 354 -28.89 -6.61 23.50
N LYS A 355 -27.72 -7.08 23.06
CA LYS A 355 -26.53 -7.16 23.88
C LYS A 355 -25.30 -6.87 23.05
N THR A 356 -24.40 -6.07 23.60
CA THR A 356 -23.09 -5.83 22.99
C THR A 356 -22.08 -6.87 23.45
N VAL A 357 -21.27 -7.36 22.52
CA VAL A 357 -20.10 -8.19 22.79
C VAL A 357 -18.84 -7.48 22.35
N THR A 358 -17.80 -7.59 23.16
CA THR A 358 -16.48 -7.07 22.81
C THR A 358 -15.75 -8.10 21.94
N VAL A 359 -15.15 -7.62 20.86
CA VAL A 359 -14.35 -8.41 19.92
C VAL A 359 -12.99 -7.75 19.72
N ALA A 360 -12.00 -8.53 19.28
CA ALA A 360 -10.74 -8.03 18.77
C ALA A 360 -10.53 -8.50 17.33
N TYR A 361 -9.81 -7.72 16.54
CA TYR A 361 -9.42 -8.07 15.18
C TYR A 361 -8.08 -7.44 14.79
N THR A 362 -7.46 -7.99 13.76
CA THR A 362 -6.23 -7.47 13.18
C THR A 362 -6.55 -6.47 12.07
N GLN A 363 -6.06 -5.24 12.18
CA GLN A 363 -6.06 -4.25 11.11
C GLN A 363 -4.66 -4.19 10.49
N ILE A 364 -4.57 -4.19 9.17
CA ILE A 364 -3.30 -3.98 8.46
C ILE A 364 -3.34 -2.59 7.84
N GLN A 365 -2.39 -1.73 8.19
CA GLN A 365 -2.13 -0.49 7.48
C GLN A 365 -0.80 -0.60 6.76
N TYR A 366 -0.69 0.03 5.59
CA TYR A 366 0.61 0.18 4.94
C TYR A 366 0.73 1.52 4.23
N SER A 367 1.96 2.00 4.15
CA SER A 367 2.40 3.11 3.28
C SER A 367 3.52 2.60 2.40
N GLN A 368 3.25 2.51 1.11
CA GLN A 368 4.20 2.06 0.09
C GLN A 368 4.60 3.23 -0.79
N MET A 369 5.89 3.34 -1.08
CA MET A 369 6.45 4.26 -2.03
C MET A 369 7.22 3.46 -3.08
N VAL A 370 6.85 3.64 -4.34
CA VAL A 370 7.58 3.14 -5.49
C VAL A 370 8.25 4.34 -6.16
N MET A 371 9.56 4.31 -6.34
CA MET A 371 10.24 5.32 -7.13
C MET A 371 10.23 4.89 -8.60
N LEU A 372 9.63 5.73 -9.45
CA LEU A 372 9.57 5.53 -10.88
C LEU A 372 10.46 6.57 -11.58
N ASP A 373 11.41 6.12 -12.39
CA ASP A 373 12.25 7.01 -13.20
C ASP A 373 11.71 7.06 -14.62
N PHE A 374 11.37 8.27 -15.09
CA PHE A 374 11.11 8.52 -16.50
C PHE A 374 11.25 9.99 -16.87
N ASN A 375 11.77 10.20 -18.08
CA ASN A 375 11.98 11.52 -18.66
C ASN A 375 12.86 12.46 -17.78
N GLY A 376 13.87 11.89 -17.11
CA GLY A 376 14.82 12.62 -16.26
C GLY A 376 14.26 13.07 -14.92
N ILE A 377 13.14 12.50 -14.50
CA ILE A 377 12.48 12.80 -13.23
C ILE A 377 12.26 11.47 -12.50
N LYS A 378 12.52 11.47 -11.20
CA LYS A 378 12.19 10.40 -10.26
C LYS A 378 10.88 10.78 -9.57
N TRP A 379 9.93 9.87 -9.65
CA TRP A 379 8.52 10.10 -9.35
C TRP A 379 8.11 9.21 -8.17
N PRO A 380 7.85 9.79 -6.98
CA PRO A 380 7.35 9.04 -5.84
C PRO A 380 5.88 8.63 -6.08
N HIS A 381 5.68 7.36 -6.37
CA HIS A 381 4.37 6.74 -6.50
C HIS A 381 3.97 6.14 -5.14
N VAL A 382 3.12 6.85 -4.40
CA VAL A 382 2.68 6.44 -3.07
C VAL A 382 1.41 5.58 -3.12
N THR A 383 1.24 4.63 -2.22
CA THR A 383 -0.02 3.89 -2.03
C THR A 383 -0.21 3.68 -0.54
N VAL A 384 -1.39 4.03 -0.02
CA VAL A 384 -1.71 3.88 1.40
C VAL A 384 -3.05 3.17 1.56
N ALA A 385 -3.13 2.21 2.48
CA ALA A 385 -4.37 1.46 2.70
C ALA A 385 -4.55 1.08 4.18
N THR A 386 -5.80 0.91 4.58
CA THR A 386 -6.20 0.32 5.87
C THR A 386 -7.14 -0.84 5.59
N LEU A 387 -6.72 -2.06 5.89
CA LEU A 387 -7.42 -3.30 5.59
C LEU A 387 -7.99 -3.90 6.88
N ALA A 388 -9.20 -4.44 6.81
CA ALA A 388 -9.81 -5.21 7.89
C ALA A 388 -10.26 -6.60 7.39
N PRO A 389 -10.38 -7.60 8.27
CA PRO A 389 -10.81 -8.93 7.90
C PRO A 389 -12.25 -8.94 7.39
N ILE A 390 -12.50 -9.63 6.30
CA ILE A 390 -13.86 -9.86 5.79
C ILE A 390 -14.19 -11.35 5.79
N ILE A 391 -15.47 -11.68 5.69
CA ILE A 391 -15.88 -13.08 5.67
C ILE A 391 -15.50 -13.72 4.34
N ASP A 392 -14.62 -14.72 4.40
CA ASP A 392 -14.42 -15.71 3.35
C ASP A 392 -14.53 -17.12 3.93
N ARG A 393 -15.25 -18.00 3.22
CA ARG A 393 -15.49 -19.40 3.65
C ARG A 393 -15.92 -19.52 5.13
N ASN A 394 -16.81 -18.63 5.59
CA ASN A 394 -17.34 -18.56 6.96
C ASN A 394 -16.31 -18.18 8.04
N LYS A 395 -15.19 -17.54 7.69
CA LYS A 395 -14.20 -17.01 8.64
C LYS A 395 -13.89 -15.53 8.36
N PRO A 396 -13.56 -14.70 9.38
CA PRO A 396 -13.45 -15.04 10.80
C PRO A 396 -14.81 -15.35 11.42
N THR A 397 -14.81 -16.13 12.49
CA THR A 397 -16.02 -16.37 13.27
C THR A 397 -16.13 -15.35 14.40
N LEU A 398 -17.36 -15.03 14.81
CA LEU A 398 -17.58 -14.11 15.92
C LEU A 398 -17.03 -14.70 17.24
N SER A 399 -17.13 -16.02 17.46
CA SER A 399 -16.53 -16.66 18.64
C SER A 399 -15.01 -16.45 18.70
N SER A 400 -14.31 -16.61 17.57
CA SER A 400 -12.85 -16.42 17.49
C SER A 400 -12.46 -14.96 17.79
N ALA A 401 -13.25 -14.00 17.32
CA ALA A 401 -13.00 -12.58 17.58
C ALA A 401 -13.23 -12.20 19.05
N MET A 402 -14.22 -12.83 19.71
CA MET A 402 -14.45 -12.67 21.16
C MET A 402 -13.35 -13.32 22.00
N GLU A 403 -12.83 -14.47 21.56
CA GLU A 403 -11.72 -15.16 22.21
C GLU A 403 -10.41 -14.37 22.08
N TYR A 404 -10.18 -13.74 20.91
CA TYR A 404 -8.96 -12.95 20.67
C TYR A 404 -8.77 -11.80 21.68
N VAL A 405 -9.87 -11.24 22.22
CA VAL A 405 -9.85 -10.28 23.33
C VAL A 405 -9.23 -10.87 24.59
N LYS A 406 -9.56 -12.11 24.93
CA LYS A 406 -9.12 -12.78 26.17
C LYS A 406 -7.62 -13.04 26.14
N ASN A 407 -7.12 -13.44 24.98
CA ASN A 407 -5.69 -13.72 24.75
C ASN A 407 -4.82 -12.45 24.76
N SER A 408 -5.42 -11.27 24.81
CA SER A 408 -4.73 -9.98 24.83
C SER A 408 -4.97 -9.13 26.08
N SER A 409 -5.56 -9.74 27.12
CA SER A 409 -5.75 -9.11 28.43
C SER A 409 -4.64 -9.49 29.44
N ILE A 410 -3.45 -9.88 28.98
CA ILE A 410 -2.28 -10.22 29.81
C ILE A 410 -1.25 -9.10 29.77
#